data_AF-Q72AL9-F1
#
_entry.id   AF-Q72AL9-F1
#
_cell.length_a   1.000
_cell.length_b   1.000
_cell.length_c   1.000
_cell.angle_alpha   90.00
_cell.angle_beta   90.00
_cell.angle_gamma   90.00
#
_symmetry.space_group_name_H-M   'P 1'
#
loop_
_entity.id
_entity.type
_entity.pdbx_description
1 polymer ?
#
loop_
_entity_poly.entity_id
_entity_poly.type
_entity_poly.pdbx_seq_one_letter_code
_entity_poly.pdbx_strand_id
1 'polypeptide(L)'
;MRWRQFLTPVISLSPEQARNLVAESGTNLTILDVRQPAEYAEGHIPGAMLMPLADLADGMRQLPAENPLLVYCAIGGRSRIAAQLLAGNGFSKVMNLSGGFKAWNGATGFGSYDSGLELFPQTLGLEQAIVTAWGLENALEAFYATQMGQAVQGDVADVFGTLAKMESSHKRRLQRQYADIVDAPIDGTGVEAAMARNLVEGGLTTEEYLARAKVDTNDVMEVLQFAMMLEAQAMDLYARAARRADDVETRAFLDAMTREEKSHLAQLATLLDRHLEGESHA
;
A
#
# COMPACT_ATOMS: atom_id res chain seq x y z
N MET A 1 -8.16 -15.93 15.28
CA MET A 1 -7.04 -15.38 14.46
C MET A 1 -6.23 -14.40 15.31
N ARG A 2 -4.90 -14.57 15.40
CA ARG A 2 -3.99 -13.71 16.20
C ARG A 2 -3.56 -12.48 15.38
N TRP A 3 -4.45 -11.50 15.24
CA TRP A 3 -4.30 -10.28 14.43
C TRP A 3 -3.03 -9.46 14.69
N ARG A 4 -2.40 -9.58 15.87
CA ARG A 4 -1.12 -8.92 16.20
C ARG A 4 0.06 -9.35 15.31
N GLN A 5 -0.02 -10.52 14.69
CA GLN A 5 1.06 -11.06 13.84
C GLN A 5 1.27 -10.24 12.56
N PHE A 6 0.23 -9.61 12.02
CA PHE A 6 0.29 -8.77 10.82
C PHE A 6 0.84 -7.36 11.06
N LEU A 7 1.11 -6.98 12.31
CA LEU A 7 1.62 -5.65 12.68
C LEU A 7 3.11 -5.70 13.07
N THR A 8 3.76 -6.84 12.87
CA THR A 8 5.18 -7.01 13.19
C THR A 8 6.00 -6.10 12.28
N PRO A 9 6.76 -5.12 12.81
CA PRO A 9 7.58 -4.25 11.98
C PRO A 9 8.60 -5.08 11.19
N VAL A 10 8.70 -4.81 9.89
CA VAL A 10 9.67 -5.43 9.00
C VAL A 10 10.51 -4.36 8.34
N ILE A 11 11.79 -4.65 8.14
CA ILE A 11 12.71 -3.74 7.47
C ILE A 11 12.40 -3.79 5.98
N SER A 12 12.23 -2.63 5.36
CA SER A 12 12.16 -2.52 3.90
C SER A 12 13.51 -2.07 3.36
N LEU A 13 14.03 -2.80 2.38
CA LEU A 13 15.28 -2.49 1.69
C LEU A 13 14.99 -1.79 0.37
N SER A 14 15.79 -0.77 0.04
CA SER A 14 15.83 -0.23 -1.31
C SER A 14 16.33 -1.28 -2.32
N PRO A 15 16.05 -1.13 -3.62
CA PRO A 15 16.58 -2.03 -4.63
C PRO A 15 18.10 -2.15 -4.63
N GLU A 16 18.81 -1.06 -4.30
CA GLU A 16 20.27 -1.07 -4.18
C GLU A 16 20.73 -1.87 -2.95
N GLN A 17 20.13 -1.63 -1.79
CA GLN A 17 20.43 -2.38 -0.57
C GLN A 17 20.12 -3.87 -0.74
N ALA A 18 19.01 -4.20 -1.41
CA ALA A 18 18.65 -5.58 -1.71
C ALA A 18 19.63 -6.23 -2.68
N ARG A 19 20.08 -5.53 -3.74
CA ARG A 19 21.11 -6.03 -4.67
C ARG A 19 22.43 -6.29 -3.96
N ASN A 20 22.87 -5.38 -3.10
CA ASN A 20 24.08 -5.56 -2.29
C ASN A 20 23.93 -6.76 -1.35
N LEU A 21 22.79 -6.87 -0.65
CA LEU A 21 22.50 -8.00 0.21
C LEU A 21 22.54 -9.34 -0.55
N VAL A 22 21.93 -9.41 -1.74
CA VAL A 22 21.94 -10.62 -2.58
C VAL A 22 23.36 -10.95 -3.04
N ALA A 23 24.16 -9.94 -3.41
CA ALA A 23 25.55 -10.14 -3.82
C ALA A 23 26.46 -10.60 -2.67
N GLU A 24 26.26 -10.07 -1.46
CA GLU A 24 27.09 -10.34 -0.28
C GLU A 24 26.70 -11.64 0.45
N SER A 25 25.42 -12.01 0.43
CA SER A 25 24.90 -13.12 1.25
C SER A 25 25.13 -14.50 0.64
N GLY A 26 25.41 -14.60 -0.66
CA GLY A 26 25.58 -15.87 -1.37
C GLY A 26 24.37 -16.81 -1.16
N THR A 27 24.61 -18.05 -0.71
CA THR A 27 23.57 -19.06 -0.48
C THR A 27 22.83 -18.94 0.85
N ASN A 28 23.22 -18.01 1.72
CA ASN A 28 22.67 -17.89 3.07
C ASN A 28 21.44 -16.96 3.14
N LEU A 29 20.94 -16.48 2.00
CA LEU A 29 19.74 -15.64 1.89
C LEU A 29 18.64 -16.39 1.14
N THR A 30 17.43 -16.35 1.66
CA THR A 30 16.25 -16.86 0.94
C THR A 30 15.52 -15.69 0.30
N ILE A 31 15.42 -15.72 -1.03
CA ILE A 31 14.64 -14.74 -1.79
C ILE A 31 13.26 -15.34 -2.04
N LEU A 32 12.20 -14.68 -1.59
CA LEU A 32 10.83 -15.17 -1.67
C LEU A 32 10.01 -14.29 -2.61
N ASP A 33 9.52 -14.88 -3.69
CA ASP A 33 8.57 -14.25 -4.61
C ASP A 33 7.14 -14.63 -4.21
N VAL A 34 6.34 -13.64 -3.82
CA VAL A 34 4.93 -13.86 -3.41
C VAL A 34 3.92 -13.50 -4.49
N ARG A 35 4.38 -13.37 -5.74
CA ARG A 35 3.54 -13.17 -6.93
C ARG A 35 2.86 -14.47 -7.38
N GLN A 36 1.99 -14.35 -8.38
CA GLN A 36 1.38 -15.50 -9.03
C GLN A 36 2.37 -16.25 -9.95
N PRO A 37 2.16 -17.55 -10.22
CA PRO A 37 3.05 -18.34 -11.07
C PRO A 37 3.30 -17.77 -12.46
N ALA A 38 2.29 -17.13 -13.08
CA ALA A 38 2.44 -16.47 -14.37
C ALA A 38 3.45 -15.32 -14.32
N GLU A 39 3.35 -14.42 -13.32
CA GLU A 39 4.28 -13.30 -13.12
C GLU A 39 5.72 -13.77 -12.87
N TYR A 40 5.89 -14.92 -12.20
CA TYR A 40 7.19 -15.53 -11.94
C TYR A 40 7.83 -16.14 -13.20
N ALA A 41 7.01 -16.77 -14.04
CA ALA A 41 7.44 -17.38 -15.31
C ALA A 41 7.90 -16.33 -16.33
N GLU A 42 7.30 -15.15 -16.32
CA GLU A 42 7.69 -13.99 -17.15
C GLU A 42 9.06 -13.39 -16.75
N GLY A 43 9.48 -13.63 -15.51
CA GLY A 43 10.78 -13.23 -14.99
C GLY A 43 10.76 -13.09 -13.48
N HIS A 44 11.89 -13.38 -12.82
CA HIS A 44 12.01 -13.34 -11.37
C HIS A 44 13.46 -13.02 -10.95
N ILE A 45 13.66 -12.68 -9.67
CA ILE A 45 15.00 -12.50 -9.12
C ILE A 45 15.71 -13.86 -9.15
N PRO A 46 16.92 -13.99 -9.72
CA PRO A 46 17.62 -15.27 -9.79
C PRO A 46 17.76 -15.93 -8.42
N GLY A 47 17.38 -17.21 -8.33
CA GLY A 47 17.41 -17.98 -7.07
C GLY A 47 16.22 -17.71 -6.15
N ALA A 48 15.23 -16.92 -6.57
CA ALA A 48 13.99 -16.76 -5.82
C ALA A 48 13.20 -18.08 -5.76
N MET A 49 12.53 -18.29 -4.63
CA MET A 49 11.53 -19.33 -4.46
C MET A 49 10.14 -18.70 -4.61
N LEU A 50 9.30 -19.31 -5.44
CA LEU A 50 7.92 -18.90 -5.62
C LEU A 50 7.04 -19.47 -4.50
N MET A 51 6.31 -18.60 -3.81
CA MET A 51 5.24 -18.95 -2.88
C MET A 51 4.19 -17.84 -2.90
N PRO A 52 3.15 -17.95 -3.74
CA PRO A 52 2.12 -16.92 -3.86
C PRO A 52 1.57 -16.52 -2.49
N LEU A 53 1.23 -15.23 -2.32
CA LEU A 53 0.76 -14.71 -1.02
C LEU A 53 -0.41 -15.53 -0.44
N ALA A 54 -1.33 -16.01 -1.29
CA ALA A 54 -2.46 -16.84 -0.88
C ALA A 54 -2.03 -18.19 -0.28
N ASP A 55 -0.96 -18.78 -0.81
CA ASP A 55 -0.44 -20.09 -0.39
C ASP A 55 0.52 -19.97 0.80
N LEU A 56 0.99 -18.76 1.11
CA LEU A 56 2.00 -18.50 2.13
C LEU A 56 1.58 -19.00 3.52
N ALA A 57 0.29 -18.86 3.86
CA ALA A 57 -0.25 -19.28 5.15
C ALA A 57 -0.01 -20.78 5.43
N ASP A 58 -0.21 -21.61 4.41
CA ASP A 58 -0.10 -23.07 4.50
C ASP A 58 1.32 -23.56 4.15
N GLY A 59 1.99 -22.83 3.27
CA GLY A 59 3.31 -23.15 2.73
C GLY A 59 4.50 -22.71 3.60
N MET A 60 4.33 -21.76 4.53
CA MET A 60 5.48 -21.14 5.22
C MET A 60 6.38 -22.12 5.99
N ARG A 61 5.86 -23.29 6.40
CA ARG A 61 6.66 -24.34 7.06
C ARG A 61 7.75 -24.94 6.17
N GLN A 62 7.66 -24.75 4.87
CA GLN A 62 8.65 -25.21 3.89
C GLN A 62 9.81 -24.20 3.75
N LEU A 63 9.66 -22.99 4.29
CA LEU A 63 10.68 -21.95 4.23
C LEU A 63 11.81 -22.24 5.23
N PRO A 64 13.07 -22.02 4.87
CA PRO A 64 14.20 -22.19 5.78
C PRO A 64 14.22 -21.05 6.81
N ALA A 65 13.60 -21.28 7.97
CA ALA A 65 13.42 -20.27 9.03
C ALA A 65 14.72 -19.72 9.64
N GLU A 66 15.84 -20.44 9.49
CA GLU A 66 17.17 -20.05 9.97
C GLU A 66 17.83 -18.96 9.10
N ASN A 67 17.45 -18.89 7.83
CA ASN A 67 18.02 -17.93 6.88
C ASN A 67 17.28 -16.59 6.97
N PRO A 68 17.94 -15.45 6.69
CA PRO A 68 17.24 -14.21 6.38
C PRO A 68 16.37 -14.38 5.12
N LEU A 69 15.18 -13.75 5.12
CA LEU A 69 14.27 -13.72 3.99
C LEU A 69 14.23 -12.33 3.38
N LEU A 70 14.45 -12.24 2.07
CA LEU A 70 14.11 -11.07 1.26
C LEU A 70 12.84 -11.38 0.47
N VAL A 71 11.73 -10.74 0.82
CA VAL A 71 10.41 -10.98 0.23
C VAL A 71 10.10 -9.88 -0.77
N TYR A 72 9.62 -10.24 -1.95
CA TYR A 72 9.21 -9.28 -2.98
C TYR A 72 7.94 -9.73 -3.71
N CYS A 73 7.23 -8.75 -4.27
CA CYS A 73 6.13 -8.97 -5.20
C CYS A 73 6.31 -8.06 -6.42
N ALA A 74 5.26 -7.77 -7.21
CA ALA A 74 5.43 -6.91 -8.39
C ALA A 74 5.94 -5.50 -8.03
N ILE A 75 5.30 -4.85 -7.06
CA ILE A 75 5.53 -3.42 -6.72
C ILE A 75 5.74 -3.15 -5.22
N GLY A 76 5.76 -4.18 -4.36
CA GLY A 76 6.10 -4.06 -2.93
C GLY A 76 4.94 -4.20 -1.95
N GLY A 77 3.68 -4.05 -2.38
CA GLY A 77 2.51 -4.14 -1.50
C GLY A 77 2.27 -5.55 -0.93
N ARG A 78 2.05 -6.55 -1.80
CA ARG A 78 1.86 -7.96 -1.40
C ARG A 78 3.01 -8.50 -0.56
N SER A 79 4.26 -8.15 -0.91
CA SER A 79 5.43 -8.62 -0.17
C SER A 79 5.59 -8.00 1.19
N ARG A 80 5.12 -6.77 1.39
CA ARG A 80 5.06 -6.17 2.71
C ARG A 80 4.13 -6.95 3.64
N ILE A 81 2.94 -7.31 3.15
CA ILE A 81 1.97 -8.14 3.90
C ILE A 81 2.57 -9.52 4.19
N ALA A 82 3.17 -10.17 3.18
CA ALA A 82 3.85 -11.45 3.36
C ALA A 82 4.96 -11.38 4.42
N ALA A 83 5.81 -10.34 4.36
CA ALA A 83 6.91 -10.16 5.29
C ALA A 83 6.43 -10.01 6.73
N GLN A 84 5.37 -9.23 6.95
CA GLN A 84 4.75 -9.07 8.27
C GLN A 84 4.15 -10.39 8.78
N LEU A 85 3.45 -11.14 7.91
CA LEU A 85 2.89 -12.44 8.24
C LEU A 85 3.99 -13.43 8.68
N LEU A 86 5.10 -13.48 7.95
CA LEU A 86 6.25 -14.32 8.27
C LEU A 86 6.88 -13.91 9.60
N ALA A 87 7.15 -12.62 9.79
CA ALA A 87 7.73 -12.11 11.04
C ALA A 87 6.82 -12.44 12.26
N GLY A 88 5.51 -12.29 12.10
CA GLY A 88 4.53 -12.66 13.13
C GLY A 88 4.42 -14.16 13.42
N ASN A 89 4.92 -15.01 12.53
CA ASN A 89 4.98 -16.47 12.68
C ASN A 89 6.38 -17.00 13.03
N GLY A 90 7.26 -16.14 13.55
CA GLY A 90 8.51 -16.55 14.18
C GLY A 90 9.74 -16.49 13.29
N PHE A 91 9.61 -16.00 12.04
CA PHE A 91 10.77 -15.71 11.20
C PHE A 91 11.48 -14.46 11.73
N SER A 92 12.72 -14.64 12.21
CA SER A 92 13.42 -13.60 12.97
C SER A 92 14.08 -12.52 12.10
N LYS A 93 14.31 -12.81 10.81
CA LYS A 93 15.02 -11.92 9.87
C LYS A 93 14.27 -11.84 8.55
N VAL A 94 13.22 -11.03 8.50
CA VAL A 94 12.40 -10.84 7.29
C VAL A 94 12.54 -9.40 6.80
N MET A 95 12.88 -9.26 5.52
CA MET A 95 13.07 -7.99 4.83
C MET A 95 12.13 -7.93 3.63
N ASN A 96 11.52 -6.78 3.41
CA ASN A 96 10.71 -6.51 2.22
C ASN A 96 11.54 -5.76 1.18
N LEU A 97 11.38 -6.08 -0.10
CA LEU A 97 11.94 -5.28 -1.20
C LEU A 97 10.98 -4.13 -1.55
N SER A 98 11.40 -2.89 -1.27
CA SER A 98 10.66 -1.69 -1.69
C SER A 98 10.57 -1.59 -3.20
N GLY A 99 9.37 -1.32 -3.73
CA GLY A 99 9.09 -1.24 -5.16
C GLY A 99 9.07 -2.59 -5.90
N GLY A 100 9.25 -3.71 -5.19
CA GLY A 100 9.12 -5.06 -5.74
C GLY A 100 10.04 -5.39 -6.91
N PHE A 101 9.62 -6.36 -7.74
CA PHE A 101 10.35 -6.84 -8.90
C PHE A 101 10.51 -5.77 -9.99
N LYS A 102 9.53 -4.87 -10.14
CA LYS A 102 9.67 -3.72 -11.04
C LYS A 102 10.90 -2.87 -10.63
N ALA A 103 11.04 -2.55 -9.35
CA ALA A 103 12.19 -1.79 -8.84
C ALA A 103 13.51 -2.56 -8.86
N TRP A 104 13.47 -3.88 -8.70
CA TRP A 104 14.62 -4.74 -8.92
C TRP A 104 15.18 -4.59 -10.35
N ASN A 105 14.31 -4.61 -11.36
CA ASN A 105 14.66 -4.50 -12.79
C ASN A 105 14.93 -3.06 -13.27
N GLY A 106 15.14 -2.12 -12.35
CA GLY A 106 15.49 -0.75 -12.68
C GLY A 106 14.30 0.21 -12.83
N ALA A 107 13.06 -0.26 -12.66
CA ALA A 107 11.91 0.63 -12.48
C ALA A 107 11.79 1.06 -11.01
N THR A 108 12.71 1.93 -10.58
CA THR A 108 12.75 2.58 -9.26
C THR A 108 11.37 2.80 -8.64
N GLY A 109 11.07 2.13 -7.52
CA GLY A 109 10.10 2.61 -6.53
C GLY A 109 10.78 3.66 -5.65
N PHE A 110 10.06 4.73 -5.30
CA PHE A 110 10.65 5.95 -4.72
C PHE A 110 10.24 6.14 -3.26
N GLY A 111 11.10 6.80 -2.48
CA GLY A 111 10.78 7.33 -1.16
C GLY A 111 11.69 6.86 -0.04
N SER A 112 11.97 7.75 0.92
CA SER A 112 12.60 7.39 2.19
C SER A 112 11.53 6.91 3.17
N TYR A 113 11.91 6.23 4.26
CA TYR A 113 10.96 5.86 5.34
C TYR A 113 10.18 7.06 5.88
N ASP A 114 10.75 8.27 5.79
CA ASP A 114 10.13 9.49 6.27
C ASP A 114 9.22 10.16 5.23
N SER A 115 9.17 9.67 3.99
CA SER A 115 8.31 10.23 2.94
C SER A 115 6.82 10.16 3.35
N GLY A 116 6.11 11.28 3.14
CA GLY A 116 4.73 11.50 3.53
C GLY A 116 4.56 11.93 4.99
N LEU A 117 5.56 11.73 5.88
CA LEU A 117 5.45 12.14 7.28
C LEU A 117 5.52 13.66 7.45
N GLU A 118 6.00 14.40 6.45
CA GLU A 118 5.93 15.85 6.42
C GLU A 118 4.48 16.37 6.49
N LEU A 119 3.50 15.57 6.06
CA LEU A 119 2.07 15.89 6.15
C LEU A 119 1.53 15.72 7.58
N PHE A 120 2.19 14.88 8.39
CA PHE A 120 1.81 14.57 9.77
C PHE A 120 3.01 14.77 10.72
N PRO A 121 3.47 16.03 10.92
CA PRO A 121 4.54 16.30 11.87
C PRO A 121 4.15 15.84 13.28
N GLN A 122 5.14 15.47 14.09
CA GLN A 122 4.95 14.93 15.44
C GLN A 122 4.07 15.82 16.35
N THR A 123 4.13 17.14 16.15
CA THR A 123 3.36 18.15 16.91
C THR A 123 2.02 18.50 16.29
N LEU A 124 1.57 17.80 15.23
CA LEU A 124 0.31 18.11 14.56
C LEU A 124 -0.88 17.84 15.51
N GLY A 125 -1.70 18.87 15.71
CA GLY A 125 -2.94 18.75 16.47
C GLY A 125 -4.02 17.98 15.72
N LEU A 126 -5.04 17.52 16.45
CA LEU A 126 -6.11 16.68 15.92
C LEU A 126 -6.86 17.36 14.77
N GLU A 127 -7.18 18.65 14.92
CA GLU A 127 -7.89 19.44 13.91
C GLU A 127 -7.17 19.41 12.57
N GLN A 128 -5.88 19.77 12.56
CA GLN A 128 -5.08 19.77 11.34
C GLN A 128 -4.84 18.35 10.81
N ALA A 129 -4.74 17.34 11.68
CA ALA A 129 -4.64 15.94 11.24
C ALA A 129 -5.88 15.48 10.48
N ILE A 130 -7.08 15.86 10.94
CA ILE A 130 -8.36 15.57 10.25
C ILE A 130 -8.41 16.28 8.90
N VAL A 131 -8.02 17.56 8.87
CA VAL A 131 -7.99 18.38 7.65
C VAL A 131 -7.00 17.81 6.62
N THR A 132 -5.80 17.40 7.04
CA THR A 132 -4.81 16.75 6.17
C THR A 132 -5.33 15.42 5.63
N ALA A 133 -5.89 14.57 6.50
CA ALA A 133 -6.48 13.28 6.08
C ALA A 133 -7.61 13.52 5.06
N TRP A 134 -8.55 14.42 5.35
CA TRP A 134 -9.66 14.75 4.45
C TRP A 134 -9.16 15.20 3.07
N GLY A 135 -8.07 15.96 3.05
CA GLY A 135 -7.39 16.34 1.82
C GLY A 135 -6.94 15.13 1.00
N LEU A 136 -6.32 14.14 1.64
CA LEU A 136 -5.82 12.91 0.98
C LEU A 136 -6.97 12.17 0.31
N GLU A 137 -8.06 11.97 1.06
CA GLU A 137 -9.27 11.35 0.53
C GLU A 137 -9.87 12.19 -0.62
N ASN A 138 -9.88 13.53 -0.53
CA ASN A 138 -10.41 14.41 -1.57
C ASN A 138 -9.62 14.34 -2.87
N ALA A 139 -8.30 14.35 -2.78
CA ALA A 139 -7.45 14.24 -3.94
C ALA A 139 -7.56 12.85 -4.59
N LEU A 140 -7.63 11.79 -3.78
CA LEU A 140 -7.76 10.43 -4.29
C LEU A 140 -9.14 10.17 -4.91
N GLU A 141 -10.21 10.70 -4.33
CA GLU A 141 -11.56 10.69 -4.93
C GLU A 141 -11.55 11.38 -6.30
N ALA A 142 -10.95 12.58 -6.40
CA ALA A 142 -10.90 13.34 -7.64
C ALA A 142 -10.11 12.61 -8.73
N PHE A 143 -9.02 11.95 -8.35
CA PHE A 143 -8.26 11.07 -9.23
C PHE A 143 -9.13 9.93 -9.77
N TYR A 144 -9.78 9.15 -8.89
CA TYR A 144 -10.61 8.03 -9.32
C TYR A 144 -11.81 8.47 -10.17
N ALA A 145 -12.43 9.61 -9.84
CA ALA A 145 -13.51 10.17 -10.65
C ALA A 145 -13.04 10.58 -12.05
N THR A 146 -11.81 11.11 -12.15
CA THR A 146 -11.19 11.44 -13.44
C THR A 146 -10.92 10.18 -14.25
N GLN A 147 -10.33 9.15 -13.64
CA GLN A 147 -10.06 7.88 -14.31
C GLN A 147 -11.34 7.15 -14.73
N MET A 148 -12.39 7.19 -13.90
CA MET A 148 -13.72 6.67 -14.24
C MET A 148 -14.26 7.33 -15.52
N GLY A 149 -14.10 8.66 -15.68
CA GLY A 149 -14.54 9.38 -16.87
C GLY A 149 -13.68 9.12 -18.13
N GLN A 150 -12.47 8.59 -17.95
CA GLN A 150 -11.55 8.23 -19.04
C GLN A 150 -11.61 6.73 -19.41
N ALA A 151 -12.20 5.90 -18.55
CA ALA A 151 -12.28 4.46 -18.76
C ALA A 151 -13.06 4.12 -20.03
N VAL A 152 -12.45 3.31 -20.90
CA VAL A 152 -13.07 2.84 -22.15
C VAL A 152 -13.98 1.64 -21.89
N GLN A 153 -13.62 0.78 -20.94
CA GLN A 153 -14.38 -0.42 -20.57
C GLN A 153 -15.31 -0.13 -19.37
N GLY A 154 -16.53 -0.69 -19.42
CA GLY A 154 -17.55 -0.43 -18.40
C GLY A 154 -17.21 -1.02 -17.02
N ASP A 155 -16.59 -2.19 -16.99
CA ASP A 155 -16.11 -2.85 -15.77
C ASP A 155 -15.00 -2.06 -15.06
N VAL A 156 -14.06 -1.50 -15.83
CA VAL A 156 -13.04 -0.58 -15.31
C VAL A 156 -13.66 0.69 -14.74
N ALA A 157 -14.64 1.27 -15.44
CA ALA A 157 -15.38 2.44 -14.96
C ALA A 157 -16.11 2.12 -13.63
N ASP A 158 -16.72 0.94 -13.52
CA ASP A 158 -17.40 0.48 -12.31
C ASP A 158 -16.44 0.31 -11.12
N VAL A 159 -15.21 -0.19 -11.37
CA VAL A 159 -14.16 -0.29 -10.35
C VAL A 159 -13.74 1.10 -9.88
N PHE A 160 -13.40 2.01 -10.78
CA PHE A 160 -13.05 3.39 -10.38
C PHE A 160 -14.21 4.10 -9.67
N GLY A 161 -15.45 3.86 -10.09
CA GLY A 161 -16.64 4.39 -9.41
C GLY A 161 -16.84 3.81 -8.00
N THR A 162 -16.43 2.56 -7.78
CA THR A 162 -16.43 1.93 -6.45
C THR A 162 -15.36 2.56 -5.57
N LEU A 163 -14.14 2.72 -6.09
CA LEU A 163 -13.03 3.35 -5.39
C LEU A 163 -13.37 4.80 -4.99
N ALA A 164 -13.86 5.62 -5.92
CA ALA A 164 -14.29 6.99 -5.63
C ALA A 164 -15.33 7.05 -4.49
N LYS A 165 -16.29 6.11 -4.45
CA LYS A 165 -17.30 6.05 -3.38
C LYS A 165 -16.72 5.70 -2.01
N MET A 166 -15.66 4.90 -1.97
CA MET A 166 -14.94 4.59 -0.73
C MET A 166 -14.35 5.87 -0.15
N GLU A 167 -13.62 6.64 -0.97
CA GLU A 167 -13.05 7.94 -0.59
C GLU A 167 -14.13 8.96 -0.17
N SER A 168 -15.25 9.05 -0.91
CA SER A 168 -16.36 9.93 -0.51
C SER A 168 -16.92 9.58 0.87
N SER A 169 -16.90 8.30 1.24
CA SER A 169 -17.37 7.83 2.55
C SER A 169 -16.45 8.32 3.67
N HIS A 170 -15.13 8.21 3.46
CA HIS A 170 -14.12 8.74 4.36
C HIS A 170 -14.26 10.23 4.57
N LYS A 171 -14.32 11.00 3.48
CA LYS A 171 -14.51 12.47 3.56
C LYS A 171 -15.72 12.87 4.37
N ARG A 172 -16.88 12.22 4.15
CA ARG A 172 -18.11 12.54 4.91
C ARG A 172 -17.95 12.24 6.40
N ARG A 173 -17.20 11.21 6.78
CA ARG A 173 -16.89 10.93 8.19
C ARG A 173 -15.96 11.99 8.76
N LEU A 174 -14.86 12.30 8.07
CA LEU A 174 -13.88 13.31 8.48
C LEU A 174 -14.51 14.70 8.60
N GLN A 175 -15.40 15.06 7.67
CA GLN A 175 -16.19 16.29 7.72
C GLN A 175 -17.01 16.40 9.00
N ARG A 176 -17.65 15.31 9.42
CA ARG A 176 -18.45 15.27 10.66
C ARG A 176 -17.57 15.41 11.90
N GLN A 177 -16.46 14.65 11.95
CA GLN A 177 -15.51 14.75 13.07
C GLN A 177 -14.92 16.15 13.21
N TYR A 178 -14.59 16.80 12.09
CA TYR A 178 -14.10 18.18 12.11
C TYR A 178 -15.17 19.16 12.60
N ALA A 179 -16.41 19.03 12.11
CA ALA A 179 -17.52 19.88 12.52
C ALA A 179 -17.83 19.74 14.04
N ASP A 180 -17.65 18.54 14.60
CA ASP A 180 -17.81 18.31 16.04
C ASP A 180 -16.74 19.05 16.89
N ILE A 181 -15.61 19.44 16.30
CA ILE A 181 -14.49 20.14 16.96
C ILE A 181 -14.56 21.66 16.72
N VAL A 182 -14.77 22.08 15.47
CA VAL A 182 -14.59 23.47 15.02
C VAL A 182 -15.93 24.20 14.81
N ASP A 183 -17.06 23.50 14.82
CA ASP A 183 -18.40 24.03 14.50
C ASP A 183 -18.45 24.75 13.13
N ALA A 184 -17.63 24.26 12.20
CA ALA A 184 -17.54 24.75 10.82
C ALA A 184 -17.21 23.58 9.89
N PRO A 185 -17.59 23.65 8.59
CA PRO A 185 -17.10 22.69 7.61
C PRO A 185 -15.61 22.90 7.34
N ILE A 186 -14.93 21.82 6.95
CA ILE A 186 -13.66 21.91 6.23
C ILE A 186 -13.95 22.67 4.92
N ASP A 187 -13.29 23.80 4.70
CA ASP A 187 -13.49 24.66 3.53
C ASP A 187 -12.49 24.38 2.39
N GLY A 188 -11.60 23.39 2.58
CA GLY A 188 -10.59 22.95 1.62
C GLY A 188 -9.38 23.88 1.50
N THR A 189 -9.38 25.04 2.16
CA THR A 189 -8.32 26.04 2.01
C THR A 189 -7.04 25.61 2.75
N GLY A 190 -5.88 25.76 2.09
CA GLY A 190 -4.55 25.45 2.67
C GLY A 190 -4.09 23.99 2.58
N VAL A 191 -5.00 23.06 2.29
CA VAL A 191 -4.73 21.62 2.13
C VAL A 191 -4.17 21.31 0.74
N GLU A 192 -4.73 21.96 -0.28
CA GLU A 192 -4.47 21.68 -1.70
C GLU A 192 -3.02 21.95 -2.12
N ALA A 193 -2.33 22.93 -1.50
CA ALA A 193 -0.97 23.32 -1.88
C ALA A 193 0.14 22.39 -1.35
N ALA A 194 -0.08 21.77 -0.18
CA ALA A 194 0.86 20.79 0.41
C ALA A 194 0.71 19.40 -0.22
N MET A 195 -0.50 19.10 -0.69
CA MET A 195 -0.91 17.80 -1.19
C MET A 195 -0.65 17.56 -2.68
N ALA A 196 -0.60 18.62 -3.48
CA ALA A 196 -0.34 18.56 -4.92
C ALA A 196 1.03 17.96 -5.30
N ARG A 197 1.87 17.56 -4.34
CA ARG A 197 3.22 17.03 -4.61
C ARG A 197 3.38 15.54 -4.31
N ASN A 198 2.66 14.94 -3.36
CA ASN A 198 3.05 13.64 -2.79
C ASN A 198 1.84 12.75 -2.42
N LEU A 199 1.08 12.24 -3.39
CA LEU A 199 -0.05 11.32 -3.13
C LEU A 199 0.37 9.84 -3.04
N VAL A 200 1.50 9.48 -3.65
CA VAL A 200 2.00 8.11 -3.71
C VAL A 200 3.41 8.05 -3.13
N GLU A 201 3.80 6.88 -2.59
CA GLU A 201 5.15 6.63 -2.05
C GLU A 201 6.23 7.15 -3.03
N GLY A 202 7.10 8.01 -2.50
CA GLY A 202 8.17 8.62 -3.29
C GLY A 202 7.98 10.06 -3.72
N GLY A 203 6.88 10.68 -3.30
CA GLY A 203 6.61 12.08 -3.61
C GLY A 203 6.18 12.28 -5.06
N LEU A 204 5.40 11.32 -5.56
CA LEU A 204 4.77 11.37 -6.87
C LEU A 204 3.28 11.65 -6.70
N THR A 205 2.67 12.31 -7.68
CA THR A 205 1.21 12.29 -7.82
C THR A 205 0.73 10.92 -8.30
N THR A 206 -0.57 10.67 -8.19
CA THR A 206 -1.18 9.43 -8.66
C THR A 206 -1.01 9.25 -10.17
N GLU A 207 -1.09 10.34 -10.95
CA GLU A 207 -0.85 10.34 -12.40
C GLU A 207 0.60 10.07 -12.76
N GLU A 208 1.54 10.71 -12.06
CA GLU A 208 2.97 10.47 -12.25
C GLU A 208 3.33 9.01 -11.94
N TYR A 209 2.71 8.44 -10.91
CA TYR A 209 2.88 7.02 -10.60
C TYR A 209 2.32 6.12 -11.70
N LEU A 210 1.08 6.34 -12.15
CA LEU A 210 0.50 5.56 -13.25
C LEU A 210 1.41 5.56 -14.48
N ALA A 211 1.88 6.75 -14.87
CA ALA A 211 2.76 6.93 -16.02
C ALA A 211 4.09 6.18 -15.85
N ARG A 212 4.67 6.21 -14.64
CA ARG A 212 5.96 5.61 -14.36
C ARG A 212 5.90 4.09 -14.16
N ALA A 213 4.89 3.62 -13.45
CA ALA A 213 4.65 2.20 -13.21
C ALA A 213 4.05 1.49 -14.42
N LYS A 214 3.64 2.25 -15.45
CA LYS A 214 2.98 1.78 -16.67
C LYS A 214 1.77 0.91 -16.34
N VAL A 215 0.94 1.40 -15.43
CA VAL A 215 -0.31 0.72 -15.06
C VAL A 215 -1.26 0.83 -16.24
N ASP A 216 -1.75 -0.30 -16.75
CA ASP A 216 -2.83 -0.30 -17.75
C ASP A 216 -4.15 0.04 -17.06
N THR A 217 -4.57 1.29 -17.22
CA THR A 217 -5.83 1.77 -16.64
C THR A 217 -7.06 1.27 -17.40
N ASN A 218 -6.91 0.40 -18.41
CA ASN A 218 -8.00 -0.32 -19.06
C ASN A 218 -8.08 -1.78 -18.61
N ASP A 219 -7.22 -2.23 -17.71
CA ASP A 219 -7.22 -3.58 -17.16
C ASP A 219 -7.72 -3.54 -15.71
N VAL A 220 -8.80 -4.28 -15.43
CA VAL A 220 -9.44 -4.27 -14.10
C VAL A 220 -8.49 -4.79 -13.02
N MET A 221 -7.69 -5.82 -13.33
CA MET A 221 -6.75 -6.38 -12.38
C MET A 221 -5.65 -5.37 -12.04
N GLU A 222 -5.06 -4.70 -13.03
CA GLU A 222 -4.04 -3.67 -12.80
C GLU A 222 -4.59 -2.48 -12.00
N VAL A 223 -5.83 -2.06 -12.28
CA VAL A 223 -6.50 -0.99 -11.51
C VAL A 223 -6.74 -1.41 -10.06
N LEU A 224 -7.26 -2.62 -9.81
CA LEU A 224 -7.48 -3.11 -8.45
C LEU A 224 -6.17 -3.28 -7.68
N GLN A 225 -5.12 -3.80 -8.33
CA GLN A 225 -3.80 -3.92 -7.71
C GLN A 225 -3.19 -2.55 -7.39
N PHE A 226 -3.39 -1.57 -8.26
CA PHE A 226 -2.97 -0.20 -8.02
C PHE A 226 -3.71 0.43 -6.84
N ALA A 227 -5.04 0.29 -6.77
CA ALA A 227 -5.82 0.76 -5.65
C ALA A 227 -5.39 0.10 -4.32
N MET A 228 -5.18 -1.22 -4.31
CA MET A 228 -4.67 -1.92 -3.13
C MET A 228 -3.30 -1.39 -2.69
N MET A 229 -2.45 -0.97 -3.62
CA MET A 229 -1.17 -0.35 -3.26
C MET A 229 -1.38 1.01 -2.57
N LEU A 230 -2.25 1.86 -3.10
CA LEU A 230 -2.54 3.18 -2.52
C LEU A 230 -3.11 3.04 -1.09
N GLU A 231 -4.06 2.13 -0.91
CA GLU A 231 -4.64 1.80 0.41
C GLU A 231 -3.59 1.29 1.40
N ALA A 232 -2.68 0.42 0.95
CA ALA A 232 -1.59 -0.09 1.79
C ALA A 232 -0.60 1.02 2.18
N GLN A 233 -0.38 2.00 1.30
CA GLN A 233 0.48 3.15 1.57
C GLN A 233 -0.17 4.13 2.54
N ALA A 234 -1.46 4.44 2.36
CA ALA A 234 -2.24 5.25 3.30
C ALA A 234 -2.26 4.60 4.69
N MET A 235 -2.55 3.28 4.75
CA MET A 235 -2.52 2.49 5.99
C MET A 235 -1.17 2.63 6.72
N ASP A 236 -0.06 2.48 5.99
CA ASP A 236 1.28 2.60 6.56
C ASP A 236 1.61 4.03 7.00
N LEU A 237 1.26 5.03 6.19
CA LEU A 237 1.46 6.44 6.52
C LEU A 237 0.78 6.78 7.85
N TYR A 238 -0.51 6.46 7.98
CA TYR A 238 -1.27 6.70 9.21
C TYR A 238 -0.68 5.94 10.40
N ALA A 239 -0.25 4.67 10.21
CA ALA A 239 0.34 3.87 11.27
C ALA A 239 1.71 4.43 11.73
N ARG A 240 2.54 4.93 10.79
CA ARG A 240 3.81 5.60 11.10
C ARG A 240 3.57 6.92 11.82
N ALA A 241 2.62 7.73 11.35
CA ALA A 241 2.26 9.00 11.96
C ALA A 241 1.72 8.82 13.39
N ALA A 242 0.85 7.83 13.62
CA ALA A 242 0.30 7.53 14.95
C ALA A 242 1.40 7.23 15.99
N ARG A 243 2.44 6.46 15.61
CA ARG A 243 3.56 6.15 16.51
C ARG A 243 4.39 7.38 16.91
N ARG A 244 4.36 8.44 16.11
CA ARG A 244 5.17 9.64 16.30
C ARG A 244 4.39 10.80 16.88
N ALA A 245 3.06 10.80 16.74
CA ALA A 245 2.20 11.85 17.28
C ALA A 245 2.42 12.00 18.78
N ASP A 246 2.67 13.22 19.26
CA ASP A 246 2.77 13.52 20.69
C ASP A 246 1.39 13.49 21.35
N ASP A 247 0.40 14.05 20.65
CA ASP A 247 -0.97 14.15 21.12
C ASP A 247 -1.72 12.81 21.09
N VAL A 248 -2.45 12.53 22.17
CA VAL A 248 -3.14 11.26 22.37
C VAL A 248 -4.37 11.15 21.47
N GLU A 249 -5.08 12.26 21.23
CA GLU A 249 -6.28 12.27 20.39
C GLU A 249 -5.90 12.15 18.91
N THR A 250 -4.89 12.88 18.45
CA THR A 250 -4.29 12.71 17.11
C THR A 250 -3.83 11.28 16.90
N ARG A 251 -3.15 10.67 17.87
CA ARG A 251 -2.72 9.27 17.78
C ARG A 251 -3.91 8.32 17.62
N ALA A 252 -4.93 8.47 18.45
CA ALA A 252 -6.12 7.63 18.40
C ALA A 252 -6.89 7.77 17.07
N PHE A 253 -6.94 9.00 16.53
CA PHE A 253 -7.50 9.30 15.22
C PHE A 253 -6.72 8.59 14.09
N LEU A 254 -5.39 8.73 14.06
CA LEU A 254 -4.55 8.09 13.05
C LEU A 254 -4.60 6.55 13.12
N ASP A 255 -4.65 5.99 14.33
CA ASP A 255 -4.86 4.55 14.52
C ASP A 255 -6.24 4.10 13.99
N ALA A 256 -7.25 4.97 14.02
CA ALA A 256 -8.57 4.70 13.44
C ALA A 256 -8.49 4.67 11.91
N MET A 257 -7.85 5.66 11.30
CA MET A 257 -7.62 5.68 9.85
C MET A 257 -6.88 4.42 9.38
N THR A 258 -5.82 4.00 10.08
CA THR A 258 -5.11 2.73 9.78
C THR A 258 -6.04 1.51 9.75
N ARG A 259 -7.02 1.42 10.66
CA ARG A 259 -7.97 0.29 10.69
C ARG A 259 -8.94 0.33 9.52
N GLU A 260 -9.27 1.52 9.02
CA GLU A 260 -10.19 1.73 7.92
C GLU A 260 -9.55 1.36 6.59
N GLU A 261 -8.32 1.82 6.33
CA GLU A 261 -7.58 1.42 5.12
C GLU A 261 -7.35 -0.10 5.07
N LYS A 262 -7.17 -0.74 6.24
CA LYS A 262 -7.14 -2.20 6.32
C LYS A 262 -8.47 -2.84 5.89
N SER A 263 -9.59 -2.24 6.25
CA SER A 263 -10.92 -2.69 5.82
C SER A 263 -11.11 -2.49 4.32
N HIS A 264 -10.55 -1.43 3.75
CA HIS A 264 -10.54 -1.19 2.31
C HIS A 264 -9.72 -2.24 1.56
N LEU A 265 -8.51 -2.54 2.01
CA LEU A 265 -7.68 -3.63 1.46
C LEU A 265 -8.43 -4.97 1.42
N ALA A 266 -9.18 -5.30 2.47
CA ALA A 266 -9.99 -6.52 2.51
C ALA A 266 -11.14 -6.51 1.49
N GLN A 267 -11.78 -5.36 1.28
CA GLN A 267 -12.83 -5.18 0.27
C GLN A 267 -12.26 -5.28 -1.14
N LEU A 268 -11.11 -4.65 -1.41
CA LEU A 268 -10.43 -4.71 -2.70
C LEU A 268 -9.92 -6.11 -3.02
N ALA A 269 -9.39 -6.83 -2.03
CA ALA A 269 -9.04 -8.24 -2.20
C ALA A 269 -10.26 -9.07 -2.63
N THR A 270 -11.42 -8.84 -2.00
CA THR A 270 -12.66 -9.53 -2.38
C THR A 270 -13.11 -9.18 -3.80
N LEU A 271 -12.93 -7.93 -4.25
CA LEU A 271 -13.24 -7.53 -5.62
C LEU A 271 -12.29 -8.17 -6.64
N LEU A 272 -11.00 -8.24 -6.31
CA LEU A 272 -9.99 -8.90 -7.12
C LEU A 272 -10.29 -10.39 -7.28
N ASP A 273 -10.60 -11.10 -6.18
CA ASP A 273 -10.95 -12.51 -6.21
C ASP A 273 -12.16 -12.78 -7.13
N ARG A 274 -13.22 -11.97 -7.00
CA ARG A 274 -14.42 -12.09 -7.87
C ARG A 274 -14.12 -11.87 -9.34
N HIS A 275 -13.25 -10.91 -9.66
CA HIS A 275 -12.87 -10.64 -11.05
C HIS A 275 -12.13 -11.84 -11.65
N LEU A 276 -11.17 -12.42 -10.92
CA LEU A 276 -10.42 -13.61 -11.34
C LEU A 276 -11.31 -14.86 -11.50
N GLU A 277 -12.30 -15.04 -10.61
CA GLU A 277 -13.31 -16.10 -10.72
C GLU A 277 -14.21 -15.91 -11.94
N GLY A 278 -14.54 -14.67 -12.29
CA GLY A 278 -15.36 -14.33 -13.46
C GLY A 278 -14.68 -14.62 -14.80
N GLU A 279 -13.37 -14.39 -14.91
CA GLU A 279 -12.59 -14.71 -16.13
C GLU A 279 -12.35 -16.21 -16.30
N SER A 280 -12.33 -16.97 -15.21
CA SER A 280 -12.14 -18.44 -15.24
C SER A 280 -13.34 -19.21 -15.83
N HIS A 281 -14.45 -18.51 -16.10
CA HIS A 281 -15.71 -19.07 -16.58
C HIS A 281 -16.21 -18.46 -17.91
N ALA A 282 -15.40 -17.61 -18.55
CA ALA A 282 -15.66 -17.02 -19.88
C ALA A 282 -14.81 -17.71 -20.96
#